data_AF-A0A858Q8N0-F1
#
_entry.id   AF-A0A858Q8N0-F1
#
_cell.length_a   1.000
_cell.length_b   1.000
_cell.length_c   1.000
_cell.angle_alpha   90.00
_cell.angle_beta   90.00
_cell.angle_gamma   90.00
#
_symmetry.space_group_name_H-M   'P 1'
#
loop_
_entity.id
_entity.type
_entity.pdbx_description
1 polymer ?
#
loop_
_entity_poly.entity_id
_entity_poly.type
_entity_poly.pdbx_seq_one_letter_code
_entity_poly.pdbx_strand_id
1 'polypeptide(L)'
;MIRPESLTRYAWLSIFVALLTMGIKAAAYQVTGSVGLLSDAMESIVNLSAAVVAVATLRFSAQPADEHHHFGHGKADYFASGFEGVLIIAAAAAILFAAWDRYLHPRALASLDLGLGLAVAAAAINGLAGWLLVSVGRKAGSIVLEADGKHLLTDVWTSVGTVCGVAAAGFTGWHDFDPGVAALVGLNIIWTGGGLVRRSIAGLLDASLPSDENTRIREVLDAFRERGIGFHDLRTRQSGAHRFMSVHVLVPGAWTVQSAHDMAEEIEAALCAALANLTVVTHIEPIEDPASFAHHEPFPAIATEIATPRSRPPSGSPRRHAKRLRIAAATGTALLVGGSASSMMTSGGWIDASLGAALLGFLLILAARRHGEARRRKEGVNIRRHRP
;
A
#
# COMPACT_ATOMS: atom_id res chain seq x y z
N MET A 1 23.28 17.81 -21.63
CA MET A 1 23.21 16.69 -20.66
C MET A 1 23.67 17.20 -19.30
N ILE A 2 22.75 17.26 -18.33
CA ILE A 2 23.05 17.64 -16.94
C ILE A 2 23.79 16.46 -16.29
N ARG A 3 24.97 16.68 -15.69
CA ARG A 3 25.80 15.59 -15.12
C ARG A 3 25.11 14.98 -13.88
N PRO A 4 25.22 13.66 -13.64
CA PRO A 4 24.55 12.96 -12.52
C PRO A 4 24.93 13.51 -11.14
N GLU A 5 26.16 13.97 -10.93
CA GLU A 5 26.59 14.59 -9.65
C GLU A 5 25.82 15.89 -9.31
N SER A 6 25.27 16.57 -10.32
CA SER A 6 24.49 17.79 -10.10
C SER A 6 23.02 17.53 -9.73
N LEU A 7 22.55 16.28 -9.78
CA LEU A 7 21.17 15.90 -9.43
C LEU A 7 21.05 15.47 -7.96
N THR A 8 22.08 14.84 -7.40
CA THR A 8 22.12 14.40 -6.00
C THR A 8 21.85 15.53 -5.00
N ARG A 9 22.33 16.75 -5.30
CA ARG A 9 22.04 17.94 -4.46
C ARG A 9 20.55 18.28 -4.38
N TYR A 10 19.76 17.99 -5.41
CA TYR A 10 18.32 18.25 -5.41
C TYR A 10 17.56 17.17 -4.62
N ALA A 11 18.04 15.91 -4.64
CA ALA A 11 17.50 14.87 -3.76
C ALA A 11 17.75 15.21 -2.27
N TRP A 12 18.96 15.67 -1.93
CA TRP A 12 19.26 16.16 -0.57
C TRP A 12 18.44 17.40 -0.19
N LEU A 13 18.21 18.31 -1.15
CA LEU A 13 17.31 19.44 -0.95
C LEU A 13 15.89 18.98 -0.62
N SER A 14 15.37 17.97 -1.32
CA SER A 14 14.03 17.42 -1.07
C SER A 14 13.92 16.83 0.35
N ILE A 15 14.87 16.00 0.76
CA ILE A 15 14.91 15.44 2.12
C ILE A 15 14.98 16.55 3.18
N PHE A 16 15.84 17.55 2.95
CA PHE A 16 15.97 18.69 3.85
C PHE A 16 14.64 19.47 3.95
N VAL A 17 13.98 19.71 2.81
CA VAL A 17 12.68 20.38 2.76
C VAL A 17 11.63 19.58 3.52
N ALA A 18 11.54 18.26 3.31
CA ALA A 18 10.59 17.41 4.02
C ALA A 18 10.79 17.43 5.54
N LEU A 19 12.05 17.36 6.01
CA LEU A 19 12.38 17.46 7.43
C LEU A 19 12.06 18.85 8.01
N LEU A 20 12.36 19.91 7.26
CA LEU A 20 12.09 21.28 7.65
C LEU A 20 10.58 21.53 7.76
N THR A 21 9.79 21.17 6.74
CA THR A 21 8.34 21.38 6.73
C THR A 21 7.63 20.51 7.76
N MET A 22 8.10 19.28 7.99
CA MET A 22 7.63 18.46 9.12
C MET A 22 7.85 19.17 10.46
N GLY A 23 9.02 19.77 10.68
CA GLY A 23 9.30 20.56 11.89
C GLY A 23 8.39 21.79 12.03
N ILE A 24 8.17 22.53 10.94
CA ILE A 24 7.28 23.70 10.92
C ILE A 24 5.82 23.30 11.22
N LYS A 25 5.31 22.23 10.60
CA LYS A 25 3.96 21.71 10.85
C LYS A 25 3.77 21.25 12.30
N ALA A 26 4.78 20.55 12.84
CA ALA A 26 4.77 20.15 14.25
C ALA A 26 4.74 21.37 15.19
N ALA A 27 5.48 22.44 14.86
CA ALA A 27 5.43 23.69 15.61
C ALA A 27 4.07 24.39 15.48
N ALA A 28 3.47 24.41 14.29
CA ALA A 28 2.13 24.96 14.04
C ALA A 28 1.06 24.26 14.91
N TYR A 29 1.12 22.93 15.00
CA TYR A 29 0.30 22.15 15.91
C TYR A 29 0.55 22.52 17.38
N GLN A 30 1.81 22.55 17.83
CA GLN A 30 2.13 22.81 19.23
C GLN A 30 1.68 24.21 19.70
N VAL A 31 1.78 25.21 18.82
CA VAL A 31 1.37 26.59 19.12
C VAL A 31 -0.15 26.73 19.18
N THR A 32 -0.88 26.00 18.33
CA THR A 32 -2.35 26.17 18.21
C THR A 32 -3.18 25.19 19.03
N GLY A 33 -2.68 23.96 19.19
CA GLY A 33 -3.45 22.82 19.66
C GLY A 33 -4.59 22.41 18.71
N SER A 34 -4.54 22.77 17.41
CA SER A 34 -5.53 22.39 16.40
C SER A 34 -5.43 20.90 16.05
N VAL A 35 -6.57 20.21 16.00
CA VAL A 35 -6.60 18.80 15.58
C VAL A 35 -6.40 18.69 14.06
N GLY A 36 -6.87 19.67 13.29
CA GLY A 36 -6.56 19.78 11.86
C GLY A 36 -5.05 19.88 11.60
N LEU A 37 -4.34 20.79 12.27
CA LEU A 37 -2.88 20.92 12.10
C LEU A 37 -2.10 19.70 12.63
N LEU A 38 -2.65 18.97 13.61
CA LEU A 38 -2.10 17.67 14.00
C LEU A 38 -2.16 16.66 12.85
N SER A 39 -3.27 16.62 12.11
CA SER A 39 -3.43 15.74 10.96
C SER A 39 -2.36 15.98 9.90
N ASP A 40 -2.15 17.24 9.52
CA ASP A 40 -1.13 17.64 8.53
C ASP A 40 0.31 17.34 8.98
N ALA A 41 0.59 17.47 10.28
CA ALA A 41 1.88 17.07 10.85
C ALA A 41 2.07 15.53 10.85
N MET A 42 1.03 14.77 11.21
CA MET A 42 1.08 13.29 11.19
C MET A 42 1.26 12.75 9.77
N GLU A 43 0.59 13.34 8.78
CA GLU A 43 0.75 12.99 7.37
C GLU A 43 2.21 13.08 6.93
N SER A 44 2.91 14.16 7.31
CA SER A 44 4.33 14.36 6.95
C SER A 44 5.24 13.28 7.56
N ILE A 45 4.94 12.81 8.79
CA ILE A 45 5.69 11.72 9.44
C ILE A 45 5.45 10.39 8.73
N VAL A 46 4.19 10.11 8.36
CA VAL A 46 3.82 8.90 7.65
C VAL A 46 4.49 8.87 6.28
N ASN A 47 4.44 9.96 5.52
CA ASN A 47 5.07 10.07 4.21
C ASN A 47 6.59 9.88 4.29
N LEU A 48 7.26 10.53 5.25
CA LEU A 48 8.71 10.34 5.45
C LEU A 48 9.06 8.89 5.81
N SER A 49 8.30 8.28 6.71
CA SER A 49 8.53 6.89 7.12
C SER A 49 8.28 5.92 5.96
N ALA A 50 7.21 6.12 5.19
CA ALA A 50 6.88 5.35 4.01
C ALA A 50 7.98 5.47 2.94
N ALA A 51 8.51 6.68 2.71
CA ALA A 51 9.61 6.90 1.77
C ALA A 51 10.89 6.14 2.17
N VAL A 52 11.26 6.16 3.46
CA VAL A 52 12.43 5.42 3.97
C VAL A 52 12.26 3.92 3.77
N VAL A 53 11.10 3.38 4.15
CA VAL A 53 10.80 1.95 3.98
C VAL A 53 10.72 1.58 2.50
N ALA A 54 10.10 2.40 1.66
CA ALA A 54 10.03 2.18 0.22
C ALA A 54 11.43 2.10 -0.39
N VAL A 55 12.37 2.97 -0.02
CA VAL A 55 13.76 2.90 -0.52
C VAL A 55 14.44 1.61 -0.08
N ALA A 56 14.29 1.20 1.19
CA ALA A 56 14.85 -0.05 1.69
C ALA A 56 14.27 -1.27 0.95
N THR A 57 12.95 -1.31 0.81
CA THR A 57 12.22 -2.37 0.13
C THR A 57 12.54 -2.43 -1.36
N LEU A 58 12.64 -1.30 -2.07
CA LEU A 58 13.01 -1.29 -3.50
C LEU A 58 14.41 -1.88 -3.72
N ARG A 59 15.36 -1.58 -2.84
CA ARG A 59 16.71 -2.18 -2.91
C ARG A 59 16.69 -3.69 -2.67
N PHE A 60 15.83 -4.14 -1.76
CA PHE A 60 15.69 -5.56 -1.46
C PHE A 60 14.93 -6.30 -2.58
N SER A 61 13.84 -5.72 -3.08
CA SER A 61 12.98 -6.26 -4.15
C SER A 61 13.71 -6.36 -5.50
N ALA A 62 14.64 -5.45 -5.77
CA ALA A 62 15.49 -5.47 -6.98
C ALA A 62 16.55 -6.58 -6.99
N GLN A 63 16.73 -7.33 -5.88
CA GLN A 63 17.66 -8.44 -5.84
C GLN A 63 17.12 -9.60 -6.71
N PRO A 64 17.98 -10.21 -7.56
CA PRO A 64 17.59 -11.35 -8.37
C PRO A 64 17.22 -12.55 -7.49
N ALA A 65 16.70 -13.61 -8.11
CA ALA A 65 16.47 -14.88 -7.44
C ALA A 65 17.77 -15.44 -6.83
N ASP A 66 17.66 -16.01 -5.63
CA ASP A 66 18.75 -16.66 -4.90
C ASP A 66 18.36 -18.10 -4.49
N GLU A 67 19.24 -18.80 -3.78
CA GLU A 67 19.03 -20.19 -3.33
C GLU A 67 17.83 -20.38 -2.38
N HIS A 68 17.34 -19.32 -1.75
CA HIS A 68 16.21 -19.36 -0.83
C HIS A 68 14.93 -18.76 -1.43
N HIS A 69 15.06 -17.99 -2.51
CA HIS A 69 13.99 -17.25 -3.17
C HIS A 69 14.08 -17.43 -4.70
N HIS A 70 13.69 -18.61 -5.18
CA HIS A 70 13.78 -18.96 -6.61
C HIS A 70 12.92 -18.07 -7.54
N PHE A 71 11.90 -17.40 -7.00
CA PHE A 71 11.05 -16.45 -7.73
C PHE A 71 11.46 -14.98 -7.48
N GLY A 72 12.59 -14.75 -6.81
CA GLY A 72 13.10 -13.43 -6.45
C GLY A 72 12.37 -12.79 -5.26
N HIS A 73 12.68 -11.51 -5.04
CA HIS A 73 12.28 -10.75 -3.86
C HIS A 73 11.12 -9.78 -4.11
N GLY A 74 10.46 -9.86 -5.27
CA GLY A 74 9.44 -8.91 -5.72
C GLY A 74 8.25 -8.73 -4.76
N LYS A 75 7.92 -9.76 -3.95
CA LYS A 75 6.84 -9.67 -2.96
C LYS A 75 7.15 -8.69 -1.82
N ALA A 76 8.42 -8.30 -1.64
CA ALA A 76 8.81 -7.32 -0.65
C ALA A 76 8.11 -5.97 -0.84
N ASP A 77 7.82 -5.56 -2.08
CA ASP A 77 7.13 -4.30 -2.39
C ASP A 77 5.75 -4.21 -1.71
N TYR A 78 5.06 -5.34 -1.56
CA TYR A 78 3.78 -5.40 -0.88
C TYR A 78 3.92 -5.16 0.63
N PHE A 79 5.05 -5.50 1.25
CA PHE A 79 5.29 -5.20 2.66
C PHE A 79 5.47 -3.70 2.90
N ALA A 80 6.16 -2.98 2.01
CA ALA A 80 6.27 -1.52 2.10
C ALA A 80 4.90 -0.85 2.04
N SER A 81 4.07 -1.25 1.06
CA SER A 81 2.70 -0.74 0.92
C SER A 81 1.83 -1.08 2.14
N GLY A 82 1.96 -2.30 2.68
CA GLY A 82 1.25 -2.70 3.89
C GLY A 82 1.67 -1.92 5.12
N PHE A 83 2.99 -1.71 5.30
CA PHE A 83 3.56 -0.91 6.39
C PHE A 83 3.07 0.54 6.34
N GLU A 84 3.12 1.18 5.17
CA GLU A 84 2.57 2.51 4.95
C GLU A 84 1.09 2.56 5.31
N GLY A 85 0.30 1.59 4.83
CA GLY A 85 -1.13 1.51 5.13
C GLY A 85 -1.42 1.40 6.63
N VAL A 86 -0.62 0.64 7.38
CA VAL A 86 -0.72 0.53 8.84
C VAL A 86 -0.36 1.85 9.52
N LEU A 87 0.68 2.54 9.09
CA LEU A 87 1.05 3.86 9.63
C LEU A 87 -0.04 4.89 9.38
N ILE A 88 -0.62 4.92 8.18
CA ILE A 88 -1.76 5.78 7.82
C ILE A 88 -2.94 5.52 8.76
N ILE A 89 -3.31 4.26 8.98
CA ILE A 89 -4.41 3.90 9.88
C ILE A 89 -4.10 4.29 11.33
N ALA A 90 -2.86 4.09 11.79
CA ALA A 90 -2.45 4.48 13.14
C ALA A 90 -2.51 6.00 13.35
N ALA A 91 -2.03 6.78 12.37
CA ALA A 91 -2.12 8.24 12.37
C ALA A 91 -3.58 8.69 12.38
N ALA A 92 -4.43 8.10 11.55
CA ALA A 92 -5.86 8.40 11.50
C ALA A 92 -6.57 8.07 12.82
N ALA A 93 -6.27 6.93 13.46
CA ALA A 93 -6.80 6.58 14.76
C ALA A 93 -6.38 7.59 15.85
N ALA A 94 -5.13 8.08 15.81
CA ALA A 94 -4.66 9.13 16.71
C ALA A 94 -5.39 10.47 16.47
N ILE A 95 -5.65 10.84 15.21
CA ILE A 95 -6.43 12.03 14.84
C ILE A 95 -7.87 11.91 15.33
N LEU A 96 -8.52 10.77 15.11
CA LEU A 96 -9.89 10.51 15.58
C LEU A 96 -9.97 10.56 17.11
N PHE A 97 -8.99 9.98 17.81
CA PHE A 97 -8.92 10.05 19.27
C PHE A 97 -8.76 11.49 19.75
N ALA A 98 -7.89 12.27 19.12
CA ALA A 98 -7.68 13.69 19.44
C ALA A 98 -8.94 14.52 19.13
N ALA A 99 -9.61 14.27 18.01
CA ALA A 99 -10.88 14.90 17.65
C ALA A 99 -11.96 14.59 18.69
N TRP A 100 -12.07 13.33 19.12
CA TRP A 100 -13.01 12.90 20.14
C TRP A 100 -12.74 13.55 21.51
N ASP A 101 -11.48 13.58 21.96
CA ASP A 101 -11.11 14.29 23.20
C ASP A 101 -11.43 15.79 23.12
N ARG A 102 -11.18 16.40 21.95
CA ARG A 102 -11.47 17.81 21.71
C ARG A 102 -12.96 18.12 21.70
N TYR A 103 -13.78 17.21 21.18
CA TYR A 103 -15.25 17.32 21.21
C TYR A 103 -15.79 17.22 22.64
N LEU A 104 -15.28 16.29 23.46
CA LEU A 104 -15.70 16.16 24.87
C LEU A 104 -15.16 17.30 25.75
N HIS A 105 -13.99 17.83 25.43
CA HIS A 105 -13.33 18.90 26.16
C HIS A 105 -13.00 20.09 25.24
N PRO A 106 -14.01 20.90 24.85
CA PRO A 106 -13.78 22.04 23.97
C PRO A 106 -12.72 22.97 24.55
N ARG A 107 -11.73 23.31 23.73
CA ARG A 107 -10.75 24.35 24.07
C ARG A 107 -10.66 25.31 22.89
N ALA A 108 -10.53 26.59 23.19
CA ALA A 108 -10.26 27.59 22.18
C ALA A 108 -8.94 27.24 21.46
N LEU A 109 -8.90 27.49 20.16
CA LEU A 109 -7.66 27.45 19.40
C LEU A 109 -6.79 28.63 19.88
N ALA A 110 -5.56 28.34 20.25
CA ALA A 110 -4.62 29.38 20.66
C ALA A 110 -3.87 29.91 19.43
N SER A 111 -3.50 31.19 19.42
CA SER A 111 -2.54 31.75 18.47
C SER A 111 -2.76 31.34 17.01
N LEU A 112 -4.01 31.37 16.54
CA LEU A 112 -4.44 30.97 15.20
C LEU A 112 -3.62 31.65 14.10
N ASP A 113 -3.35 32.94 14.26
CA ASP A 113 -2.58 33.73 13.29
C ASP A 113 -1.18 33.16 13.06
N LEU A 114 -0.47 32.83 14.15
CA LEU A 114 0.87 32.25 14.09
C LEU A 114 0.83 30.82 13.54
N GLY A 115 -0.13 30.00 13.97
CA GLY A 115 -0.25 28.62 13.50
C GLY A 115 -0.59 28.50 12.02
N LEU A 116 -1.56 29.28 11.55
CA LEU A 116 -1.91 29.34 10.13
C LEU A 116 -0.74 29.92 9.32
N GLY A 117 -0.05 30.93 9.84
CA GLY A 117 1.17 31.47 9.22
C GLY A 117 2.25 30.41 9.03
N LEU A 118 2.51 29.58 10.06
CA LEU A 118 3.45 28.46 9.98
C LEU A 118 3.00 27.40 8.98
N ALA A 119 1.73 27.02 8.97
CA ALA A 119 1.19 26.04 8.03
C ALA A 119 1.28 26.52 6.57
N VAL A 120 0.94 27.79 6.31
CA VAL A 120 1.09 28.42 5.00
C VAL A 120 2.56 28.51 4.61
N ALA A 121 3.45 28.83 5.53
CA ALA A 121 4.89 28.84 5.25
C ALA A 121 5.41 27.43 4.88
N ALA A 122 4.99 26.38 5.59
CA ALA A 122 5.33 25.00 5.25
C ALA A 122 4.81 24.61 3.86
N ALA A 123 3.55 24.94 3.55
CA ALA A 123 2.95 24.68 2.24
C ALA A 123 3.67 25.46 1.12
N ALA A 124 4.06 26.71 1.36
CA ALA A 124 4.83 27.50 0.39
C ALA A 124 6.22 26.93 0.14
N ILE A 125 6.91 26.46 1.18
CA ILE A 125 8.22 25.79 1.06
C ILE A 125 8.09 24.51 0.23
N ASN A 126 7.11 23.65 0.54
CA ASN A 126 6.83 22.43 -0.24
C ASN A 126 6.49 22.78 -1.70
N GLY A 127 5.67 23.81 -1.93
CA GLY A 127 5.27 24.24 -3.27
C GLY A 127 6.44 24.75 -4.11
N LEU A 128 7.30 25.57 -3.52
CA LEU A 128 8.49 26.08 -4.19
C LEU A 128 9.49 24.97 -4.51
N ALA A 129 9.76 24.09 -3.54
CA ALA A 129 10.64 22.95 -3.71
C ALA A 129 10.09 21.98 -4.76
N GLY A 130 8.80 21.64 -4.68
CA GLY A 130 8.14 20.76 -5.63
C GLY A 130 8.16 21.31 -7.05
N TRP A 131 7.85 22.59 -7.23
CA TRP A 131 7.96 23.25 -8.54
C TRP A 131 9.39 23.23 -9.10
N LEU A 132 10.38 23.50 -8.25
CA LEU A 132 11.79 23.46 -8.63
C LEU A 132 12.21 22.04 -9.07
N LEU A 133 11.87 21.02 -8.27
CA LEU A 133 12.19 19.62 -8.52
C LEU A 133 11.54 19.11 -9.81
N VAL A 134 10.26 19.41 -10.05
CA VAL A 134 9.58 19.06 -11.31
C VAL A 134 10.26 19.75 -12.50
N SER A 135 10.57 21.04 -12.37
CA SER A 135 11.19 21.83 -13.44
C SER A 135 12.59 21.31 -13.80
N VAL A 136 13.41 21.00 -12.80
CA VAL A 136 14.75 20.44 -13.00
C VAL A 136 14.66 19.00 -13.49
N GLY A 137 13.76 18.17 -12.93
CA GLY A 137 13.52 16.79 -13.33
C GLY A 137 13.19 16.68 -14.82
N ARG A 138 12.26 17.51 -15.31
CA ARG A 138 11.89 17.56 -16.74
C ARG A 138 13.06 17.97 -17.63
N LYS A 139 13.80 19.01 -17.27
CA LYS A 139 14.98 19.48 -18.04
C LYS A 139 16.12 18.45 -18.05
N ALA A 140 16.25 17.67 -16.98
CA ALA A 140 17.28 16.66 -16.83
C ALA A 140 16.86 15.27 -17.35
N GLY A 141 15.59 15.07 -17.71
CA GLY A 141 15.03 13.75 -18.02
C GLY A 141 14.98 12.80 -16.82
N SER A 142 14.97 13.33 -15.59
CA SER A 142 14.94 12.53 -14.36
C SER A 142 13.51 12.32 -13.88
N ILE A 143 12.99 11.11 -14.13
CA ILE A 143 11.67 10.67 -13.66
C ILE A 143 11.60 10.70 -12.13
N VAL A 144 12.68 10.33 -11.44
CA VAL A 144 12.75 10.31 -9.97
C VAL A 144 12.55 11.71 -9.39
N LEU A 145 13.29 12.71 -9.90
CA LEU A 145 13.16 14.10 -9.44
C LEU A 145 11.78 14.69 -9.77
N GLU A 146 11.21 14.33 -10.91
CA GLU A 146 9.85 14.75 -11.28
C GLU A 146 8.79 14.13 -10.37
N ALA A 147 8.91 12.84 -10.05
CA ALA A 147 7.98 12.15 -9.16
C ALA A 147 8.04 12.72 -7.74
N ASP A 148 9.24 12.94 -7.22
CA ASP A 148 9.46 13.53 -5.89
C ASP A 148 8.92 14.97 -5.81
N GLY A 149 9.17 15.79 -6.85
CA GLY A 149 8.60 17.12 -6.92
C GLY A 149 7.06 17.13 -7.00
N LYS A 150 6.46 16.17 -7.71
CA LYS A 150 5.00 15.99 -7.73
C LYS A 150 4.46 15.58 -6.35
N HIS A 151 5.18 14.74 -5.61
CA HIS A 151 4.80 14.35 -4.26
C HIS A 151 4.72 15.58 -3.33
N LEU A 152 5.75 16.43 -3.33
CA LEU A 152 5.72 17.69 -2.55
C LEU A 152 4.56 18.61 -2.96
N LEU A 153 4.21 18.67 -4.25
CA LEU A 153 3.07 19.46 -4.72
C LEU A 153 1.72 18.88 -4.26
N THR A 154 1.59 17.56 -4.20
CA THR A 154 0.40 16.90 -3.64
C THR A 154 0.24 17.22 -2.14
N ASP A 155 1.35 17.21 -1.38
CA ASP A 155 1.35 17.61 0.03
C ASP A 155 0.91 19.08 0.24
N VAL A 156 1.16 19.97 -0.73
CA VAL A 156 0.62 21.34 -0.67
C VAL A 156 -0.90 21.34 -0.72
N TRP A 157 -1.51 20.53 -1.58
CA TRP A 157 -2.97 20.48 -1.70
C TRP A 157 -3.63 19.93 -0.45
N THR A 158 -3.04 18.92 0.20
CA THR A 158 -3.54 18.37 1.47
C THR A 158 -3.37 19.38 2.62
N SER A 159 -2.22 20.07 2.69
CA SER A 159 -2.00 21.16 3.65
C SER A 159 -2.96 22.35 3.42
N VAL A 160 -3.25 22.73 2.18
CA VAL A 160 -4.23 23.79 1.86
C VAL A 160 -5.62 23.41 2.38
N GLY A 161 -6.06 22.16 2.14
CA GLY A 161 -7.32 21.66 2.69
C GLY A 161 -7.39 21.80 4.21
N THR A 162 -6.30 21.47 4.90
CA THR A 162 -6.20 21.61 6.36
C THR A 162 -6.23 23.07 6.81
N VAL A 163 -5.44 23.94 6.18
CA VAL A 163 -5.40 25.38 6.47
C VAL A 163 -6.76 26.03 6.28
N CYS A 164 -7.46 25.72 5.18
CA CYS A 164 -8.82 26.19 4.94
C CYS A 164 -9.80 25.69 6.00
N GLY A 165 -9.72 24.41 6.39
CA GLY A 165 -10.55 23.84 7.46
C GLY A 165 -10.36 24.52 8.81
N VAL A 166 -9.09 24.75 9.21
CA VAL A 166 -8.75 25.41 10.47
C VAL A 166 -9.10 26.89 10.45
N ALA A 167 -8.87 27.59 9.33
CA ALA A 167 -9.27 28.98 9.17
C ALA A 167 -10.79 29.14 9.25
N ALA A 168 -11.56 28.27 8.58
CA ALA A 168 -13.02 28.27 8.67
C ALA A 168 -13.52 28.04 10.11
N ALA A 169 -12.91 27.11 10.86
CA ALA A 169 -13.19 26.91 12.28
C ALA A 169 -12.89 28.17 13.12
N GLY A 170 -11.78 28.86 12.81
CA GLY A 170 -11.37 30.09 13.48
C GLY A 170 -12.34 31.26 13.25
N PHE A 171 -12.81 31.47 12.00
CA PHE A 171 -13.71 32.58 11.66
C PHE A 171 -15.16 32.36 12.12
N THR A 172 -15.62 31.11 12.16
CA THR A 172 -17.01 30.80 12.55
C THR A 172 -17.23 30.82 14.06
N GLY A 173 -16.15 30.72 14.87
CA GLY A 173 -16.24 30.60 16.33
C GLY A 173 -16.91 29.31 16.81
N TRP A 174 -17.21 28.38 15.88
CA TRP A 174 -17.75 27.07 16.20
C TRP A 174 -16.63 26.14 16.66
N HIS A 175 -16.44 26.08 17.97
CA HIS A 175 -15.44 25.23 18.61
C HIS A 175 -15.57 23.74 18.27
N ASP A 176 -16.77 23.29 17.90
CA ASP A 176 -17.06 21.90 17.53
C ASP A 176 -16.77 21.59 16.04
N PHE A 177 -16.52 22.61 15.22
CA PHE A 177 -16.29 22.45 13.78
C PHE A 177 -14.93 21.80 13.47
N ASP A 178 -13.85 22.20 14.16
CA ASP A 178 -12.50 21.62 13.99
C ASP A 178 -12.46 20.11 14.32
N PRO A 179 -13.04 19.63 15.45
CA PRO A 179 -13.20 18.21 15.72
C PRO A 179 -14.03 17.45 14.67
N GLY A 180 -15.13 18.03 14.19
CA GLY A 180 -16.00 17.39 13.21
C GLY A 180 -15.30 17.20 11.86
N VAL A 181 -14.61 18.25 11.37
CA VAL A 181 -13.81 18.18 10.14
C VAL A 181 -12.66 17.19 10.30
N ALA A 182 -11.93 17.25 11.42
CA ALA A 182 -10.85 16.30 11.70
C ALA A 182 -11.35 14.85 11.78
N ALA A 183 -12.56 14.62 12.31
CA ALA A 183 -13.17 13.30 12.34
C ALA A 183 -13.51 12.77 10.93
N LEU A 184 -14.09 13.62 10.07
CA LEU A 184 -14.38 13.26 8.68
C LEU A 184 -13.10 12.94 7.90
N VAL A 185 -12.06 13.76 8.05
CA VAL A 185 -10.74 13.54 7.45
C VAL A 185 -10.15 12.23 7.98
N GLY A 186 -10.16 12.00 9.29
CA GLY A 186 -9.67 10.76 9.90
C GLY A 186 -10.37 9.51 9.37
N LEU A 187 -11.70 9.54 9.19
CA LEU A 187 -12.46 8.43 8.61
C LEU A 187 -12.09 8.17 7.14
N ASN A 188 -11.91 9.23 6.35
CA ASN A 188 -11.46 9.12 4.96
C ASN A 188 -10.04 8.53 4.86
N ILE A 189 -9.14 8.94 5.77
CA ILE A 189 -7.78 8.40 5.85
C ILE A 189 -7.80 6.91 6.23
N ILE A 190 -8.65 6.48 7.17
CA ILE A 190 -8.83 5.05 7.50
C ILE A 190 -9.27 4.26 6.27
N TRP A 191 -10.25 4.75 5.51
CA TRP A 191 -10.71 4.09 4.29
C TRP A 191 -9.57 3.92 3.28
N THR A 192 -8.80 4.99 3.06
CA THR A 192 -7.68 5.00 2.11
C THR A 192 -6.54 4.07 2.57
N GLY A 193 -6.14 4.15 3.84
CA GLY A 193 -5.14 3.27 4.43
C GLY A 193 -5.56 1.80 4.43
N GLY A 194 -6.82 1.51 4.73
CA GLY A 194 -7.39 0.15 4.65
C GLY A 194 -7.37 -0.41 3.23
N GLY A 195 -7.59 0.43 2.23
CA GLY A 195 -7.42 0.07 0.82
C GLY A 195 -5.98 -0.32 0.48
N LEU A 196 -4.98 0.37 1.05
CA LEU A 196 -3.57 0.07 0.84
C LEU A 196 -3.16 -1.25 1.51
N VAL A 197 -3.60 -1.48 2.76
CA VAL A 197 -3.40 -2.76 3.46
C VAL A 197 -4.04 -3.92 2.70
N ARG A 198 -5.28 -3.76 2.22
CA ARG A 198 -5.97 -4.79 1.44
C ARG A 198 -5.21 -5.13 0.16
N ARG A 199 -4.67 -4.12 -0.55
CA ARG A 199 -3.86 -4.33 -1.76
C ARG A 199 -2.56 -5.09 -1.45
N SER A 200 -1.88 -4.74 -0.36
CA SER A 200 -0.70 -5.47 0.11
C SER A 200 -1.03 -6.94 0.38
N ILE A 201 -2.09 -7.22 1.14
CA ILE A 201 -2.53 -8.59 1.43
C ILE A 201 -2.87 -9.35 0.15
N ALA A 202 -3.61 -8.73 -0.78
CA ALA A 202 -3.95 -9.35 -2.06
C ALA A 202 -2.70 -9.72 -2.88
N GLY A 203 -1.70 -8.84 -2.93
CA GLY A 203 -0.42 -9.12 -3.59
C GLY A 203 0.36 -10.27 -2.95
N LEU A 204 0.32 -10.40 -1.62
CA LEU A 204 0.95 -11.52 -0.92
C LEU A 204 0.24 -12.86 -1.18
N LEU A 205 -1.08 -12.82 -1.37
CA LEU A 205 -1.96 -13.97 -1.61
C LEU A 205 -2.04 -14.40 -3.10
N ASP A 206 -1.12 -13.95 -3.95
CA ASP A 206 -1.10 -14.27 -5.39
C ASP A 206 -2.42 -13.92 -6.10
N ALA A 207 -2.95 -12.72 -5.85
CA ALA A 207 -4.10 -12.20 -6.58
C ALA A 207 -3.84 -12.20 -8.10
N SER A 208 -4.92 -12.45 -8.86
CA SER A 208 -4.88 -12.42 -10.33
C SER A 208 -4.43 -11.06 -10.86
N LEU A 209 -3.88 -11.04 -12.07
CA LEU A 209 -3.53 -9.78 -12.74
C LEU A 209 -4.75 -8.86 -12.92
N PRO A 210 -4.52 -7.55 -13.12
CA PRO A 210 -5.57 -6.60 -13.48
C PRO A 210 -6.43 -7.06 -14.66
N SER A 211 -7.70 -6.63 -14.70
CA SER A 211 -8.67 -7.12 -15.68
C SER A 211 -8.30 -6.76 -17.13
N ASP A 212 -7.65 -5.62 -17.34
CA ASP A 212 -7.14 -5.19 -18.63
C ASP A 212 -5.98 -6.06 -19.10
N GLU A 213 -5.03 -6.38 -18.21
CA GLU A 213 -3.92 -7.29 -18.52
C GLU A 213 -4.42 -8.72 -18.83
N ASN A 214 -5.34 -9.24 -18.02
CA ASN A 214 -5.97 -10.54 -18.28
C ASN A 214 -6.78 -10.55 -19.59
N THR A 215 -7.33 -9.41 -20.02
CA THR A 215 -8.04 -9.31 -21.30
C THR A 215 -7.08 -9.40 -22.47
N ARG A 216 -5.91 -8.73 -22.40
CA ARG A 216 -4.86 -8.87 -23.41
C ARG A 216 -4.34 -10.31 -23.52
N ILE A 217 -4.16 -10.99 -22.39
CA ILE A 217 -3.79 -12.42 -22.38
C ILE A 217 -4.84 -13.25 -23.12
N ARG A 218 -6.13 -13.03 -22.85
CA ARG A 218 -7.23 -13.73 -23.52
C ARG A 218 -7.23 -13.48 -25.03
N GLU A 219 -7.06 -12.23 -25.47
CA GLU A 219 -6.99 -11.86 -26.89
C GLU A 219 -5.87 -12.61 -27.63
N VAL A 220 -4.70 -12.75 -27.01
CA VAL A 220 -3.59 -13.55 -27.59
C VAL A 220 -3.99 -15.02 -27.70
N LEU A 221 -4.52 -15.60 -26.63
CA LEU A 221 -4.92 -17.02 -26.63
C LEU A 221 -6.05 -17.31 -27.62
N ASP A 222 -6.98 -16.37 -27.82
CA ASP A 222 -8.09 -16.51 -28.77
C ASP A 222 -7.60 -16.68 -30.22
N ALA A 223 -6.53 -15.98 -30.62
CA ALA A 223 -5.91 -16.18 -31.94
C ALA A 223 -5.37 -17.61 -32.15
N PHE A 224 -4.90 -18.26 -31.08
CA PHE A 224 -4.47 -19.67 -31.14
C PHE A 224 -5.65 -20.64 -31.07
N ARG A 225 -6.76 -20.26 -30.41
CA ARG A 225 -8.00 -21.05 -30.43
C ARG A 225 -8.57 -21.21 -31.82
N GLU A 226 -8.48 -20.17 -32.65
CA GLU A 226 -8.87 -20.22 -34.06
C GLU A 226 -8.06 -21.25 -34.87
N ARG A 227 -6.85 -21.58 -34.42
CA ARG A 227 -5.97 -22.62 -35.01
C ARG A 227 -6.23 -24.02 -34.46
N GLY A 228 -7.26 -24.19 -33.62
CA GLY A 228 -7.64 -25.48 -33.03
C GLY A 228 -6.89 -25.83 -31.74
N ILE A 229 -6.18 -24.88 -31.11
CA ILE A 229 -5.51 -25.09 -29.83
C ILE A 229 -6.48 -24.80 -28.68
N GLY A 230 -6.61 -25.72 -27.73
CA GLY A 230 -7.43 -25.51 -26.54
C GLY A 230 -6.61 -24.93 -25.37
N PHE A 231 -7.28 -24.25 -24.44
CA PHE A 231 -6.64 -23.71 -23.24
C PHE A 231 -7.53 -23.89 -22.03
N HIS A 232 -6.93 -24.29 -20.90
CA HIS A 232 -7.61 -24.36 -19.60
C HIS A 232 -6.61 -24.15 -18.45
N ASP A 233 -7.10 -24.16 -17.21
CA ASP A 233 -6.37 -23.78 -15.99
C ASP A 233 -5.54 -22.48 -16.07
N LEU A 234 -6.05 -21.44 -16.72
CA LEU A 234 -5.34 -20.16 -16.77
C LEU A 234 -5.24 -19.55 -15.37
N ARG A 235 -4.03 -19.45 -14.84
CA ARG A 235 -3.73 -18.77 -13.57
C ARG A 235 -2.70 -17.69 -13.79
N THR A 236 -2.95 -16.53 -13.22
CA THR A 236 -2.04 -15.39 -13.29
C THR A 236 -1.79 -14.85 -11.90
N ARG A 237 -0.58 -14.32 -11.67
CA ARG A 237 -0.21 -13.64 -10.43
C ARG A 237 0.88 -12.60 -10.69
N GLN A 238 1.11 -11.73 -9.72
CA GLN A 238 2.13 -10.69 -9.78
C GLN A 238 3.04 -10.73 -8.55
N SER A 239 4.32 -10.45 -8.76
CA SER A 239 5.32 -10.23 -7.70
C SER A 239 6.14 -9.00 -8.06
N GLY A 240 5.83 -7.86 -7.43
CA GLY A 240 6.45 -6.57 -7.76
C GLY A 240 6.23 -6.21 -9.24
N ALA A 241 7.32 -5.97 -9.98
CA ALA A 241 7.28 -5.67 -11.41
C ALA A 241 7.16 -6.90 -12.34
N HIS A 242 7.28 -8.11 -11.79
CA HIS A 242 7.24 -9.37 -12.55
C HIS A 242 5.84 -9.97 -12.52
N ARG A 243 5.42 -10.50 -13.67
CA ARG A 243 4.14 -11.17 -13.86
C ARG A 243 4.40 -12.65 -14.13
N PHE A 244 3.54 -13.50 -13.60
CA PHE A 244 3.63 -14.94 -13.80
C PHE A 244 2.30 -15.47 -14.30
N MET A 245 2.36 -16.37 -15.26
CA MET A 245 1.21 -17.05 -15.83
C MET A 245 1.50 -18.54 -15.94
N SER A 246 0.53 -19.36 -15.57
CA SER A 246 0.52 -20.78 -15.92
C SER A 246 -0.75 -21.10 -16.69
N VAL A 247 -0.62 -21.95 -17.72
CA VAL A 247 -1.75 -22.36 -18.55
C VAL A 247 -1.53 -23.75 -19.10
N HIS A 248 -2.60 -24.53 -19.19
CA HIS A 248 -2.58 -25.81 -19.88
C HIS A 248 -2.93 -25.59 -21.36
N VAL A 249 -2.11 -26.15 -22.25
CA VAL A 249 -2.22 -26.02 -23.70
C VAL A 249 -2.64 -27.37 -24.27
N LEU A 250 -3.84 -27.42 -24.87
CA LEU A 250 -4.41 -28.62 -25.43
C LEU A 250 -4.09 -28.70 -26.92
N VAL A 251 -3.34 -29.75 -27.31
CA VAL A 251 -2.89 -29.99 -28.68
C VAL A 251 -3.31 -31.39 -29.15
N PRO A 252 -3.35 -31.68 -30.46
CA PRO A 252 -3.65 -33.03 -30.94
C PRO A 252 -2.65 -34.07 -30.41
N GLY A 253 -3.14 -35.17 -29.83
CA GLY A 253 -2.29 -36.21 -29.23
C GLY A 253 -1.42 -36.99 -30.23
N ALA A 254 -1.69 -36.86 -31.52
CA ALA A 254 -0.86 -37.41 -32.59
C ALA A 254 0.40 -36.58 -32.88
N TRP A 255 0.54 -35.38 -32.31
CA TRP A 255 1.72 -34.55 -32.49
C TRP A 255 2.95 -35.17 -31.84
N THR A 256 4.11 -34.93 -32.45
CA THR A 256 5.38 -35.23 -31.79
C THR A 256 5.60 -34.25 -30.64
N VAL A 257 6.41 -34.66 -29.65
CA VAL A 257 6.83 -33.77 -28.55
C VAL A 257 7.45 -32.48 -29.09
N GLN A 258 8.24 -32.56 -30.17
CA GLN A 258 8.85 -31.39 -30.81
C GLN A 258 7.77 -30.43 -31.35
N SER A 259 6.80 -30.93 -32.11
CA SER A 259 5.74 -30.08 -32.69
C SER A 259 4.89 -29.39 -31.61
N ALA A 260 4.63 -30.10 -30.50
CA ALA A 260 3.92 -29.52 -29.38
C ALA A 260 4.75 -28.47 -28.64
N HIS A 261 6.06 -28.71 -28.48
CA HIS A 261 6.99 -27.75 -27.90
C HIS A 261 7.11 -26.49 -28.78
N ASP A 262 7.25 -26.62 -30.09
CA ASP A 262 7.33 -25.49 -31.02
C ASP A 262 6.07 -24.60 -30.93
N MET A 263 4.88 -25.22 -30.79
CA MET A 263 3.63 -24.50 -30.56
C MET A 263 3.59 -23.78 -29.21
N ALA A 264 4.08 -24.43 -28.15
CA ALA A 264 4.18 -23.80 -26.84
C ALA A 264 5.14 -22.60 -26.86
N GLU A 265 6.30 -22.71 -27.50
CA GLU A 265 7.25 -21.59 -27.67
C GLU A 265 6.60 -20.43 -28.46
N GLU A 266 5.82 -20.72 -29.51
CA GLU A 266 5.09 -19.71 -30.27
C GLU A 266 4.08 -18.94 -29.39
N ILE A 267 3.32 -19.67 -28.57
CA ILE A 267 2.34 -19.11 -27.63
C ILE A 267 3.03 -18.27 -26.56
N GLU A 268 4.09 -18.80 -25.95
CA GLU A 268 4.87 -18.11 -24.91
C GLU A 268 5.49 -16.82 -25.44
N ALA A 269 6.06 -16.85 -26.65
CA ALA A 269 6.62 -15.67 -27.31
C ALA A 269 5.54 -14.61 -27.58
N ALA A 270 4.37 -15.01 -28.07
CA ALA A 270 3.25 -14.09 -28.32
C ALA A 270 2.75 -13.43 -27.02
N LEU A 271 2.64 -14.20 -25.93
CA LEU A 271 2.24 -13.69 -24.62
C LEU A 271 3.27 -12.71 -24.04
N CYS A 272 4.56 -13.04 -24.13
CA CYS A 272 5.64 -12.18 -23.66
C CYS A 272 5.76 -10.88 -24.49
N ALA A 273 5.42 -10.92 -25.78
CA ALA A 273 5.35 -9.73 -26.63
C ALA A 273 4.16 -8.83 -26.26
N ALA A 274 3.03 -9.41 -25.85
CA ALA A 274 1.83 -8.67 -25.46
C ALA A 274 1.93 -8.04 -24.06
N LEU A 275 2.70 -8.65 -23.15
CA LEU A 275 2.80 -8.21 -21.76
C LEU A 275 4.25 -8.25 -21.26
N ALA A 276 4.81 -7.07 -21.00
CA ALA A 276 6.18 -6.94 -20.50
C ALA A 276 6.37 -7.61 -19.12
N ASN A 277 7.57 -8.15 -18.91
CA ASN A 277 7.99 -8.85 -17.67
C ASN A 277 7.11 -10.05 -17.30
N LEU A 278 6.46 -10.68 -18.29
CA LEU A 278 5.69 -11.90 -18.11
C LEU A 278 6.61 -13.13 -18.19
N THR A 279 6.51 -14.01 -17.20
CA THR A 279 7.05 -15.37 -17.24
C THR A 279 5.88 -16.34 -17.41
N VAL A 280 5.90 -17.13 -18.47
CA VAL A 280 4.86 -18.11 -18.78
C VAL A 280 5.40 -19.51 -18.49
N VAL A 281 4.57 -20.34 -17.87
CA VAL A 281 4.81 -21.78 -17.72
C VAL A 281 3.65 -22.51 -18.37
N THR A 282 3.92 -23.23 -19.46
CA THR A 282 2.91 -24.03 -20.15
C THR A 282 2.97 -25.49 -19.72
N HIS A 283 1.80 -26.13 -19.65
CA HIS A 283 1.68 -27.58 -19.51
C HIS A 283 0.93 -28.13 -20.72
N ILE A 284 1.60 -28.94 -21.53
CA ILE A 284 1.05 -29.47 -22.78
C ILE A 284 0.25 -30.74 -22.47
N GLU A 285 -0.99 -30.79 -22.94
CA GLU A 285 -1.89 -31.92 -22.76
C GLU A 285 -2.56 -32.32 -24.08
N PRO A 286 -2.77 -33.63 -24.33
CA PRO A 286 -3.50 -34.07 -25.51
C PRO A 286 -4.99 -33.73 -25.40
N ILE A 287 -5.55 -33.11 -26.44
CA ILE A 287 -6.95 -32.65 -26.46
C ILE A 287 -7.96 -33.81 -26.46
N GLU A 288 -7.56 -34.99 -26.93
CA GLU A 288 -8.41 -36.18 -26.98
C GLU A 288 -8.44 -36.98 -25.67
N ASP A 289 -7.51 -36.72 -24.74
CA ASP A 289 -7.47 -37.42 -23.46
C ASP A 289 -8.46 -36.81 -22.45
N PRO A 290 -9.44 -37.59 -21.96
CA PRO A 290 -10.36 -37.11 -20.93
C PRO A 290 -9.68 -36.69 -19.62
N ALA A 291 -8.50 -37.25 -19.30
CA ALA A 291 -7.75 -36.90 -18.09
C ALA A 291 -7.30 -35.43 -18.10
N SER A 292 -7.01 -34.88 -19.29
CA SER A 292 -6.71 -33.46 -19.48
C SER A 292 -7.80 -32.57 -18.88
N PHE A 293 -9.06 -32.99 -18.88
CA PHE A 293 -10.18 -32.19 -18.36
C PHE A 293 -10.61 -32.54 -16.92
N ALA A 294 -10.00 -33.56 -16.31
CA ALA A 294 -10.42 -34.08 -15.01
C ALA A 294 -9.85 -33.32 -13.80
N HIS A 295 -8.86 -32.45 -14.01
CA HIS A 295 -8.12 -31.75 -12.94
C HIS A 295 -8.85 -30.54 -12.32
N HIS A 296 -10.13 -30.31 -12.63
CA HIS A 296 -10.87 -29.12 -12.19
C HIS A 296 -12.11 -29.39 -11.33
N GLU A 297 -12.01 -29.05 -10.04
CA GLU A 297 -13.11 -28.40 -9.34
C GLU A 297 -13.13 -26.93 -9.83
N PRO A 298 -14.15 -26.48 -10.58
CA PRO A 298 -14.20 -25.12 -11.09
C PRO A 298 -14.34 -24.12 -9.95
N PHE A 299 -13.52 -23.07 -9.93
CA PHE A 299 -13.86 -21.85 -9.19
C PHE A 299 -15.13 -21.26 -9.82
N PRO A 300 -16.24 -21.11 -9.06
CA PRO A 300 -17.58 -20.89 -9.63
C PRO A 300 -17.82 -19.52 -10.29
N ALA A 301 -16.81 -18.65 -10.43
CA ALA A 301 -17.01 -17.26 -10.85
C ALA A 301 -16.67 -16.94 -12.32
N ILE A 302 -15.95 -17.81 -13.05
CA ILE A 302 -15.55 -17.55 -14.46
C ILE A 302 -16.32 -18.47 -15.44
N ALA A 303 -17.01 -19.49 -14.94
CA ALA A 303 -17.68 -20.49 -15.76
C ALA A 303 -18.97 -20.00 -16.45
N THR A 304 -19.45 -18.77 -16.19
CA THR A 304 -20.73 -18.32 -16.75
C THR A 304 -20.64 -17.83 -18.21
N GLU A 305 -19.44 -17.63 -18.77
CA GLU A 305 -19.28 -17.09 -20.11
C GLU A 305 -18.66 -18.06 -21.13
N ILE A 306 -18.30 -19.28 -20.72
CA ILE A 306 -17.68 -20.31 -21.58
C ILE A 306 -18.60 -21.54 -21.71
N ALA A 307 -19.84 -21.33 -22.18
CA ALA A 307 -20.73 -22.42 -22.55
C ALA A 307 -20.92 -22.49 -24.07
N THR A 308 -20.00 -23.15 -24.77
CA THR A 308 -20.18 -23.63 -26.15
C THR A 308 -21.08 -24.88 -26.21
N PRO A 309 -21.71 -25.17 -27.37
CA PRO A 309 -22.91 -26.01 -27.45
C PRO A 309 -22.64 -27.52 -27.31
N ARG A 310 -23.60 -28.18 -26.68
CA ARG A 310 -23.66 -29.60 -26.30
C ARG A 310 -23.35 -30.58 -27.45
N SER A 311 -22.42 -31.51 -27.20
CA SER A 311 -22.50 -32.89 -27.72
C SER A 311 -22.76 -33.85 -26.54
N ARG A 312 -23.90 -34.55 -26.57
CA ARG A 312 -24.28 -35.56 -25.56
C ARG A 312 -23.27 -36.73 -25.56
N PRO A 313 -22.81 -37.23 -24.40
CA PRO A 313 -22.23 -38.56 -24.33
C PRO A 313 -23.34 -39.64 -24.37
N PRO A 314 -23.05 -40.87 -24.84
CA PRO A 314 -24.03 -41.94 -24.92
C PRO A 314 -24.42 -42.44 -23.52
N SER A 315 -25.70 -42.77 -23.39
CA SER A 315 -26.31 -43.25 -22.15
C SER A 315 -25.77 -44.61 -21.71
N GLY A 316 -25.18 -44.67 -20.52
CA GLY A 316 -24.91 -45.89 -19.77
C GLY A 316 -25.15 -45.62 -18.28
N SER A 317 -26.00 -46.42 -17.64
CA SER A 317 -26.55 -46.21 -16.29
C SER A 317 -25.73 -46.94 -15.19
N PRO A 318 -26.04 -46.84 -13.88
CA PRO A 318 -25.14 -46.25 -12.90
C PRO A 318 -24.64 -47.26 -11.84
N ARG A 319 -23.48 -47.01 -11.23
CA ARG A 319 -23.12 -47.67 -9.95
C ARG A 319 -22.79 -46.67 -8.84
N ARG A 320 -23.69 -46.74 -7.86
CA ARG A 320 -23.70 -46.15 -6.51
C ARG A 320 -22.32 -46.24 -5.84
N HIS A 321 -21.91 -45.16 -5.17
CA HIS A 321 -21.50 -45.17 -3.76
C HIS A 321 -21.54 -43.73 -3.22
N ALA A 322 -22.68 -43.36 -2.62
CA ALA A 322 -22.76 -42.19 -1.77
C ALA A 322 -22.09 -42.52 -0.43
N LYS A 323 -21.01 -41.82 -0.08
CA LYS A 323 -20.50 -41.80 1.29
C LYS A 323 -20.61 -40.37 1.83
N ARG A 324 -21.42 -40.29 2.88
CA ARG A 324 -21.70 -39.13 3.72
C ARG A 324 -20.42 -38.61 4.38
N LEU A 325 -20.28 -37.28 4.48
CA LEU A 325 -19.82 -36.64 5.72
C LEU A 325 -20.32 -35.19 5.77
N ARG A 326 -21.22 -34.93 6.73
CA ARG A 326 -21.52 -33.61 7.30
C ARG A 326 -20.80 -33.58 8.65
N ILE A 327 -20.19 -32.44 8.99
CA ILE A 327 -19.84 -31.86 10.32
C ILE A 327 -18.84 -30.74 9.98
N ALA A 328 -18.84 -29.53 10.50
CA ALA A 328 -19.82 -28.70 11.19
C ALA A 328 -19.23 -27.27 11.10
N ALA A 329 -20.06 -26.28 10.81
CA ALA A 329 -19.73 -24.89 11.04
C ALA A 329 -20.06 -24.54 12.50
N ALA A 330 -19.16 -23.82 13.16
CA ALA A 330 -19.43 -22.60 13.92
C ALA A 330 -18.66 -22.48 15.26
N THR A 331 -18.01 -21.31 15.37
CA THR A 331 -17.74 -20.50 16.58
C THR A 331 -16.54 -20.83 17.48
N GLY A 332 -15.67 -19.84 17.67
CA GLY A 332 -14.67 -19.82 18.74
C GLY A 332 -13.65 -18.69 18.62
N THR A 333 -13.93 -17.57 19.27
CA THR A 333 -13.12 -16.34 19.41
C THR A 333 -11.84 -16.55 20.25
N ALA A 334 -10.84 -15.68 20.03
CA ALA A 334 -9.88 -15.11 21.00
C ALA A 334 -8.43 -15.66 21.10
N LEU A 335 -7.50 -14.71 20.92
CA LEU A 335 -6.16 -14.52 21.50
C LEU A 335 -5.13 -15.66 21.54
N LEU A 336 -3.94 -15.38 20.99
CA LEU A 336 -2.72 -15.25 21.81
C LEU A 336 -1.56 -14.59 21.05
N VAL A 337 -1.09 -13.49 21.63
CA VAL A 337 0.23 -12.88 21.46
C VAL A 337 1.27 -13.80 22.08
N GLY A 338 2.41 -14.03 21.41
CA GLY A 338 3.63 -14.51 22.08
C GLY A 338 4.63 -15.30 21.23
N GLY A 339 5.80 -14.68 20.98
CA GLY A 339 7.08 -15.34 20.69
C GLY A 339 7.25 -15.92 19.28
N SER A 340 8.32 -15.66 18.52
CA SER A 340 9.70 -15.59 18.99
C SER A 340 10.55 -14.69 18.08
N ALA A 341 11.10 -13.63 18.66
CA ALA A 341 12.28 -12.95 18.16
C ALA A 341 13.51 -13.70 18.69
N SER A 342 14.15 -14.52 17.85
CA SER A 342 15.50 -15.04 18.08
C SER A 342 16.05 -15.65 16.80
N SER A 343 16.60 -14.81 15.94
CA SER A 343 17.83 -15.03 15.16
C SER A 343 17.97 -13.90 14.14
N MET A 344 19.21 -13.61 13.74
CA MET A 344 19.62 -12.52 12.82
C MET A 344 19.89 -11.16 13.46
N MET A 345 20.80 -11.16 14.43
CA MET A 345 21.86 -10.14 14.48
C MET A 345 23.14 -10.80 13.98
N THR A 346 23.62 -10.41 12.80
CA THR A 346 25.03 -10.09 12.54
C THR A 346 25.18 -9.49 11.14
N SER A 347 25.96 -8.40 11.08
CA SER A 347 26.49 -7.67 9.91
C SER A 347 25.66 -6.52 9.29
N GLY A 348 25.87 -5.31 9.84
CA GLY A 348 25.75 -3.98 9.17
C GLY A 348 24.35 -3.35 9.14
N GLY A 349 24.06 -2.13 9.60
CA GLY A 349 24.85 -1.08 10.26
C GLY A 349 23.91 0.07 10.71
N TRP A 350 23.99 0.43 11.98
CA TRP A 350 23.82 1.77 12.61
C TRP A 350 22.70 2.76 12.18
N ILE A 351 21.62 2.39 11.49
CA ILE A 351 20.52 3.33 11.17
C ILE A 351 19.16 2.95 11.81
N ASP A 352 18.89 1.68 12.12
CA ASP A 352 17.54 1.27 12.55
C ASP A 352 17.20 1.52 14.03
N ALA A 353 18.18 1.59 14.92
CA ALA A 353 17.91 1.79 16.34
C ALA A 353 17.55 3.25 16.68
N SER A 354 18.05 4.22 15.91
CA SER A 354 17.89 5.65 16.17
C SER A 354 16.51 6.20 15.82
N LEU A 355 15.88 5.70 14.75
CA LEU A 355 14.55 6.16 14.31
C LEU A 355 13.42 5.58 15.16
N GLY A 356 13.50 4.28 15.48
CA GLY A 356 12.59 3.65 16.44
C GLY A 356 12.70 4.27 17.84
N ALA A 357 13.92 4.54 18.30
CA ALA A 357 14.15 5.23 19.57
C ALA A 357 13.70 6.70 19.56
N ALA A 358 13.80 7.40 18.43
CA ALA A 358 13.30 8.77 18.29
C ALA A 358 11.77 8.83 18.31
N LEU A 359 11.09 7.89 17.63
CA LEU A 359 9.63 7.81 17.63
C LEU A 359 9.09 7.38 19.01
N LEU A 360 9.71 6.37 19.63
CA LEU A 360 9.37 5.93 20.98
C LEU A 360 9.69 7.02 22.01
N GLY A 361 10.81 7.73 21.84
CA GLY A 361 11.20 8.88 22.65
C GLY A 361 10.21 10.04 22.52
N PHE A 362 9.76 10.34 21.30
CA PHE A 362 8.74 11.37 21.06
C PHE A 362 7.39 11.00 21.67
N LEU A 363 6.95 9.74 21.53
CA LEU A 363 5.73 9.23 22.17
C LEU A 363 5.84 9.22 23.71
N LEU A 364 7.02 8.89 24.26
CA LEU A 364 7.29 8.95 25.70
C LEU A 364 7.34 10.39 26.22
N ILE A 365 7.85 11.35 25.44
CA ILE A 365 7.83 12.78 25.78
C ILE A 365 6.38 13.30 25.79
N LEU A 366 5.55 12.90 24.82
CA LEU A 366 4.11 13.23 24.79
C LEU A 366 3.37 12.63 26.00
N ALA A 367 3.66 11.38 26.37
CA ALA A 367 3.07 10.71 27.53
C ALA A 367 3.53 11.35 28.86
N ALA A 368 4.82 11.68 28.99
CA ALA A 368 5.38 12.31 30.18
C ALA A 368 4.84 13.73 30.40
N ARG A 369 4.63 14.50 29.32
CA ARG A 369 4.03 15.84 29.38
C ARG A 369 2.56 15.79 29.84
N ARG A 370 1.78 14.80 29.38
CA ARG A 370 0.40 14.54 29.84
C ARG A 370 0.34 14.22 31.34
N HIS A 371 1.31 13.46 31.85
CA HIS A 371 1.41 13.16 33.28
C HIS A 371 1.82 14.37 34.13
N GLY A 372 2.73 15.22 33.64
CA GLY A 372 3.16 16.45 34.32
C GLY A 372 2.03 17.47 34.47
N GLU A 373 1.19 17.64 33.45
CA GLU A 373 0.03 18.55 33.49
C GLU A 373 -1.09 18.03 34.40
N ALA A 374 -1.30 16.71 34.44
CA ALA A 374 -2.24 16.08 35.38
C ALA A 374 -1.81 16.25 36.85
N ARG A 375 -0.49 16.24 37.13
CA ARG A 375 0.06 16.45 38.48
C ARG A 375 -0.07 17.91 38.93
N ARG A 376 0.24 18.87 38.05
CA ARG A 376 0.08 20.31 38.33
C ARG A 376 -1.39 20.71 38.56
N ARG A 377 -2.35 20.05 37.89
CA ARG A 377 -3.78 20.21 38.17
C ARG A 377 -4.18 19.73 39.57
N LYS A 378 -3.60 18.61 40.06
CA LYS A 378 -3.87 18.12 41.42
C LYS A 378 -3.26 19.01 42.51
N GLU A 379 -2.07 19.56 42.27
CA GLU A 379 -1.41 20.48 43.22
C GLU A 379 -2.07 21.88 43.24
N GLY A 380 -2.48 22.41 42.09
CA GLY A 380 -3.19 23.71 42.02
C GLY A 380 -4.59 23.71 42.63
N VAL A 381 -5.25 22.53 42.71
CA VAL A 381 -6.54 22.35 43.40
C VAL A 381 -6.37 22.30 44.92
N ASN A 382 -5.21 21.86 45.42
CA ASN A 382 -4.98 21.74 46.87
C ASN A 382 -4.65 23.09 47.53
N ILE A 383 -3.99 24.01 46.81
CA ILE A 383 -3.60 25.33 47.34
C ILE A 383 -4.81 26.28 47.50
N ARG A 384 -5.92 26.06 46.79
CA ARG A 384 -7.14 26.88 46.93
C ARG A 384 -8.08 26.45 48.07
N ARG A 385 -7.80 25.34 48.78
CA ARG A 385 -8.63 24.88 49.92
C ARG A 385 -8.14 25.35 51.30
N HIS A 386 -7.01 26.03 51.38
CA HIS A 386 -6.48 26.59 52.63
C HIS A 386 -6.06 28.05 52.44
N ARG A 387 -7.05 28.95 52.39
CA ARG A 387 -6.91 30.29 52.96
C ARG A 387 -8.11 30.54 53.86
N PRO A 388 -7.90 30.87 55.15
CA PRO A 388 -8.97 31.12 56.11
C PRO A 388 -9.78 32.37 55.76
#